data_AF-A0A529LZE1-F1
#
_entry.id   AF-A0A529LZE1-F1
#
_cell.length_a   1.000
_cell.length_b   1.000
_cell.length_c   1.000
_cell.angle_alpha   90.00
_cell.angle_beta   90.00
_cell.angle_gamma   90.00
#
_symmetry.space_group_name_H-M   'P 1'
#
loop_
_entity.id
_entity.type
_entity.pdbx_description
1 polymer ?
#
loop_
_entity_poly.entity_id
_entity_poly.type
_entity_poly.pdbx_seq_one_letter_code
_entity_poly.pdbx_strand_id
1 'polypeptide(L)'
;LWIGTWLRHLPAGAQPHVLVARTSGKIVGLAIICRRRTWSFGPHARARWLLNETGDVRFDRLFIEYNNILAERSLADATRLACLEALAHHLGYSDQMVLSGIDQDFELAACRTAERAGFLTEVKAVDTARWIDFTKVRQKGGDYRATLGRNTRQAVSRAMRLYAERGPIEFRTLEATAEALVAFDLLAELHQARWRHKGSFANPSFRRFHEDLIARGVPTGTVRISRTLVGEQTIGVLYNFVHDGRVLNYQSGFVFERDGRLKPGLISHV
;
A
#
# COMPACT_ATOMS: atom_id res chain seq x y z
N LEU A 1 5.46 -4.89 -10.89
CA LEU A 1 4.10 -4.46 -11.26
C LEU A 1 3.82 -3.03 -10.78
N TRP A 2 3.62 -2.79 -9.48
CA TRP A 2 3.20 -1.49 -8.92
C TRP A 2 4.06 -0.29 -9.33
N ILE A 3 5.38 -0.31 -9.08
CA ILE A 3 6.28 0.81 -9.45
C ILE A 3 6.27 1.08 -10.95
N GLY A 4 6.27 0.03 -11.77
CA GLY A 4 6.21 0.17 -13.23
C GLY A 4 4.86 0.70 -13.73
N THR A 5 3.77 0.44 -13.01
CA THR A 5 2.48 1.11 -13.26
C THR A 5 2.55 2.57 -12.85
N TRP A 6 3.09 2.86 -11.67
CA TRP A 6 3.18 4.21 -11.13
C TRP A 6 3.99 5.13 -12.05
N LEU A 7 5.14 4.65 -12.53
CA LEU A 7 5.98 5.36 -13.52
C LEU A 7 5.23 5.71 -14.81
N ARG A 8 4.27 4.87 -15.26
CA ARG A 8 3.45 5.13 -16.45
C ARG A 8 2.37 6.20 -16.24
N HIS A 9 2.01 6.47 -14.98
CA HIS A 9 0.95 7.41 -14.61
C HIS A 9 1.48 8.66 -13.88
N LEU A 10 2.79 8.93 -13.97
CA LEU A 10 3.38 10.12 -13.39
C LEU A 10 2.75 11.40 -13.97
N PRO A 11 2.61 12.47 -13.16
CA PRO A 11 2.14 13.75 -13.66
C PRO A 11 3.07 14.32 -14.73
N ALA A 12 2.49 15.07 -15.67
CA ALA A 12 3.27 15.89 -16.59
C ALA A 12 4.20 16.84 -15.80
N GLY A 13 5.48 16.86 -16.17
CA GLY A 13 6.51 17.64 -15.47
C GLY A 13 7.13 16.97 -14.26
N ALA A 14 6.75 15.73 -13.91
CA ALA A 14 7.50 14.93 -12.95
C ALA A 14 8.93 14.69 -13.44
N GLN A 15 9.90 14.74 -12.53
CA GLN A 15 11.32 14.50 -12.81
C GLN A 15 11.81 13.29 -12.00
N PRO A 16 11.44 12.06 -12.38
CA PRO A 16 11.94 10.86 -11.73
C PRO A 16 13.40 10.63 -12.10
N HIS A 17 14.24 10.45 -11.09
CA HIS A 17 15.62 10.01 -11.24
C HIS A 17 15.71 8.55 -10.81
N VAL A 18 16.50 7.75 -11.51
CA VAL A 18 16.76 6.37 -11.10
C VAL A 18 18.05 6.35 -10.30
N LEU A 19 17.97 5.96 -9.04
CA LEU A 19 19.14 5.62 -8.23
C LEU A 19 19.52 4.17 -8.55
N VAL A 20 20.78 3.96 -8.94
CA VAL A 20 21.29 2.63 -9.32
C VAL A 20 22.52 2.32 -8.47
N ALA A 21 22.43 1.27 -7.65
CA ALA A 21 23.58 0.70 -6.97
C ALA A 21 24.19 -0.42 -7.80
N ARG A 22 25.53 -0.45 -7.90
CA ARG A 22 26.26 -1.46 -8.66
C ARG A 22 27.37 -2.08 -7.84
N THR A 23 27.54 -3.39 -8.00
CA THR A 23 28.68 -4.15 -7.49
C THR A 23 29.29 -4.93 -8.66
N SER A 24 30.58 -4.71 -8.92
CA SER A 24 31.30 -5.38 -10.02
C SER A 24 30.56 -5.29 -11.37
N GLY A 25 30.01 -4.12 -11.68
CA GLY A 25 29.25 -3.85 -12.92
C GLY A 25 27.79 -4.31 -12.91
N LYS A 26 27.38 -5.20 -12.00
CA LYS A 26 25.99 -5.68 -11.90
C LYS A 26 25.12 -4.71 -11.12
N ILE A 27 23.86 -4.54 -11.53
CA ILE A 27 22.88 -3.75 -10.75
C ILE A 27 22.47 -4.59 -9.55
N VAL A 28 22.72 -4.07 -8.36
CA VAL A 28 22.35 -4.71 -7.08
C VAL A 28 21.31 -3.91 -6.32
N GLY A 29 20.97 -2.69 -6.75
CA GLY A 29 19.87 -1.94 -6.18
C GLY A 29 19.29 -0.86 -7.08
N LEU A 30 18.02 -0.55 -6.87
CA LEU A 30 17.23 0.41 -7.64
C LEU A 30 16.25 1.17 -6.73
N ALA A 31 16.11 2.46 -6.98
CA ALA A 31 15.02 3.27 -6.44
C ALA A 31 14.66 4.41 -7.40
N ILE A 32 13.45 4.94 -7.29
CA ILE A 32 13.06 6.16 -8.00
C ILE A 32 13.07 7.31 -7.02
N ILE A 33 13.74 8.40 -7.36
CA ILE A 33 13.79 9.63 -6.57
C ILE A 33 13.19 10.76 -7.40
N CYS A 34 12.07 11.32 -6.97
CA CYS A 34 11.56 12.53 -7.61
C CYS A 34 12.03 13.77 -6.86
N ARG A 35 12.33 14.83 -7.61
CA ARG A 35 12.64 16.14 -7.06
C ARG A 35 11.45 17.08 -7.22
N ARG A 36 11.07 17.77 -6.16
CA ARG A 36 10.07 18.84 -6.20
C ARG A 36 10.61 20.09 -5.51
N ARG A 37 10.58 21.22 -6.23
CA ARG A 37 10.91 22.52 -5.63
C ARG A 37 9.76 22.95 -4.72
N THR A 38 10.07 23.30 -3.48
CA THR A 38 9.11 23.93 -2.59
C THR A 38 9.44 25.41 -2.46
N TRP A 39 8.40 26.24 -2.57
CA TRP A 39 8.52 27.64 -2.26
C TRP A 39 8.50 27.79 -0.74
N SER A 40 9.53 28.41 -0.18
CA SER A 40 9.56 28.80 1.22
C SER A 40 9.89 30.28 1.32
N PHE A 41 9.24 30.98 2.26
CA PHE A 41 9.65 32.34 2.66
C PHE A 41 11.04 32.27 3.30
N GLY A 42 12.08 32.57 2.52
CA GLY A 42 13.50 32.58 2.91
C GLY A 42 14.44 32.68 1.69
N PRO A 43 15.73 33.03 1.85
CA PRO A 43 16.64 33.31 0.73
C PRO A 43 17.08 32.08 -0.09
N HIS A 44 16.74 30.86 0.35
CA HIS A 44 17.10 29.63 -0.36
C HIS A 44 15.85 28.81 -0.69
N ALA A 45 15.69 28.47 -1.98
CA ALA A 45 14.68 27.54 -2.42
C ALA A 45 14.99 26.14 -1.87
N ARG A 46 14.05 25.55 -1.11
CA ARG A 46 14.17 24.19 -0.60
C ARG A 46 13.73 23.21 -1.70
N ALA A 47 14.50 22.16 -1.98
CA ALA A 47 14.00 21.03 -2.76
C ALA A 47 13.65 19.87 -1.82
N ARG A 48 12.55 19.18 -2.13
CA ARG A 48 12.23 17.89 -1.54
C ARG A 48 12.58 16.81 -2.53
N TRP A 49 13.36 15.85 -2.08
CA TRP A 49 13.71 14.62 -2.78
C TRP A 49 12.90 13.50 -2.13
N LEU A 50 12.10 12.78 -2.92
CA LEU A 50 11.13 11.84 -2.40
C LEU A 50 11.38 10.45 -2.97
N LEU A 51 11.45 9.45 -2.10
CA LEU A 51 11.62 8.05 -2.47
C LEU A 51 10.30 7.46 -2.98
N ASN A 52 10.27 7.06 -4.25
CA ASN A 52 9.13 6.43 -4.93
C ASN A 52 7.81 7.22 -4.84
N GLU A 53 7.92 8.54 -4.69
CA GLU A 53 6.79 9.49 -4.60
C GLU A 53 7.08 10.71 -5.48
N THR A 54 6.05 11.45 -5.89
CA THR A 54 6.14 12.59 -6.81
C THR A 54 6.28 13.95 -6.11
N GLY A 55 5.95 14.01 -4.83
CA GLY A 55 5.72 15.23 -4.06
C GLY A 55 4.41 15.94 -4.39
N ASP A 56 3.56 15.39 -5.27
CA ASP A 56 2.23 15.91 -5.55
C ASP A 56 1.17 15.18 -4.72
N VAL A 57 0.54 15.88 -3.78
CA VAL A 57 -0.51 15.29 -2.94
C VAL A 57 -1.66 14.68 -3.73
N ARG A 58 -1.90 15.10 -4.98
CA ARG A 58 -2.93 14.47 -5.81
C ARG A 58 -2.49 13.06 -6.22
N PHE A 59 -1.22 12.88 -6.58
CA PHE A 59 -0.69 11.61 -7.10
C PHE A 59 -0.16 10.69 -5.99
N ASP A 60 0.37 11.25 -4.91
CA ASP A 60 0.92 10.50 -3.77
C ASP A 60 -0.16 10.09 -2.76
N ARG A 61 -1.44 10.16 -3.16
CA ARG A 61 -2.55 9.50 -2.46
C ARG A 61 -2.64 8.00 -2.77
N LEU A 62 -1.77 7.53 -3.66
CA LEU A 62 -1.39 6.13 -3.79
C LEU A 62 -0.54 5.77 -2.57
N PHE A 63 -1.17 5.43 -1.45
CA PHE A 63 -0.45 5.11 -0.22
C PHE A 63 0.53 3.97 -0.46
N ILE A 64 1.83 4.27 -0.44
CA ILE A 64 2.89 3.28 -0.54
C ILE A 64 3.19 2.77 0.87
N GLU A 65 3.15 1.45 1.03
CA GLU A 65 3.54 0.77 2.25
C GLU A 65 4.75 -0.11 1.96
N TYR A 66 5.62 -0.29 2.98
CA TYR A 66 6.88 -1.01 2.84
C TYR A 66 7.78 -0.43 1.74
N ASN A 67 7.77 0.90 1.62
CA ASN A 67 8.62 1.63 0.70
C ASN A 67 10.08 1.42 1.08
N ASN A 68 10.93 1.17 0.09
CA ASN A 68 12.34 0.90 0.31
C ASN A 68 13.12 1.07 -1.01
N ILE A 69 14.44 0.98 -0.91
CA ILE A 69 15.33 0.78 -2.04
C ILE A 69 15.32 -0.72 -2.37
N LEU A 70 14.96 -1.06 -3.61
CA LEU A 70 15.04 -2.42 -4.08
C LEU A 70 16.51 -2.83 -4.05
N ALA A 71 16.82 -3.95 -3.40
CA ALA A 71 18.18 -4.43 -3.28
C ALA A 71 18.26 -5.95 -3.47
N GLU A 72 19.39 -6.42 -3.99
CA GLU A 72 19.71 -7.84 -4.05
C GLU A 72 19.76 -8.41 -2.63
N ARG A 73 19.06 -9.52 -2.42
CA ARG A 73 18.80 -10.07 -1.08
C ARG A 73 20.07 -10.33 -0.26
N SER A 74 21.12 -10.82 -0.91
CA SER A 74 22.43 -11.12 -0.29
C SER A 74 23.20 -9.87 0.13
N LEU A 75 22.89 -8.72 -0.45
CA LEU A 75 23.60 -7.45 -0.26
C LEU A 75 22.67 -6.33 0.23
N ALA A 76 21.49 -6.67 0.74
CA ALA A 76 20.40 -5.71 0.91
C ALA A 76 20.78 -4.53 1.81
N ASP A 77 21.33 -4.81 2.99
CA ASP A 77 21.65 -3.77 3.98
C ASP A 77 22.80 -2.88 3.52
N ALA A 78 23.87 -3.49 2.98
CA ALA A 78 25.00 -2.75 2.43
C ALA A 78 24.59 -1.87 1.25
N THR A 79 23.73 -2.39 0.36
CA THR A 79 23.22 -1.65 -0.80
C THR A 79 22.36 -0.46 -0.37
N ARG A 80 21.44 -0.66 0.59
CA ARG A 80 20.57 0.39 1.12
C ARG A 80 21.38 1.49 1.81
N LEU A 81 22.36 1.11 2.64
CA LEU A 81 23.23 2.06 3.31
C LEU A 81 24.03 2.89 2.30
N ALA A 82 24.69 2.24 1.35
CA ALA A 82 25.44 2.94 0.30
C ALA A 82 24.56 3.90 -0.53
N CYS A 83 23.32 3.49 -0.80
CA CYS A 83 22.36 4.36 -1.47
C CYS A 83 21.97 5.57 -0.62
N LEU A 84 21.69 5.38 0.67
CA LEU A 84 21.37 6.47 1.60
C LEU A 84 22.54 7.46 1.72
N GLU A 85 23.77 6.96 1.82
CA GLU A 85 24.98 7.78 1.86
C GLU A 85 25.17 8.57 0.56
N ALA A 86 24.99 7.92 -0.59
CA ALA A 86 25.05 8.58 -1.89
C ALA A 86 23.97 9.67 -2.02
N LEU A 87 22.75 9.41 -1.55
CA LEU A 87 21.67 10.40 -1.54
C LEU A 87 22.02 11.57 -0.63
N ALA A 88 22.49 11.32 0.60
CA ALA A 88 22.86 12.37 1.54
C ALA A 88 23.94 13.30 0.98
N HIS A 89 24.94 12.77 0.27
CA HIS A 89 25.96 13.58 -0.41
C HIS A 89 25.42 14.46 -1.55
N HIS A 90 24.28 14.11 -2.16
CA HIS A 90 23.67 14.90 -3.23
C HIS A 90 22.73 16.00 -2.71
N LEU A 91 22.37 15.99 -1.42
CA LEU A 91 21.46 16.96 -0.85
C LEU A 91 22.19 18.28 -0.56
N GLY A 92 21.60 19.39 -1.01
CA GLY A 92 22.04 20.71 -0.56
C GLY A 92 21.68 20.96 0.90
N TYR A 93 22.33 21.94 1.54
CA TYR A 93 22.13 22.28 2.96
C TYR A 93 20.67 22.57 3.35
N SER A 94 19.84 23.04 2.41
CA SER A 94 18.42 23.35 2.63
C SER A 94 17.45 22.35 1.98
N ASP A 95 17.97 21.26 1.42
CA ASP A 95 17.14 20.22 0.83
C ASP A 95 16.59 19.26 1.90
N GLN A 96 15.53 18.54 1.54
CA GLN A 96 14.90 17.54 2.39
C GLN A 96 14.82 16.21 1.64
N MET A 97 15.15 15.12 2.33
CA MET A 97 14.79 13.77 1.89
C MET A 97 13.48 13.35 2.57
N VAL A 98 12.53 12.83 1.80
CA VAL A 98 11.24 12.35 2.29
C VAL A 98 11.16 10.85 2.06
N LEU A 99 11.03 10.11 3.16
CA LEU A 99 10.95 8.65 3.18
C LEU A 99 9.60 8.25 3.81
N SER A 100 8.57 8.13 2.98
CA SER A 100 7.22 7.76 3.42
C SER A 100 7.01 6.25 3.33
N GLY A 101 6.27 5.68 4.29
CA GLY A 101 5.85 4.28 4.26
C GLY A 101 6.99 3.27 4.44
N ILE A 102 8.09 3.66 5.08
CA ILE A 102 9.26 2.80 5.32
C ILE A 102 9.10 1.93 6.57
N ASP A 103 9.86 0.84 6.64
CA ASP A 103 9.96 0.02 7.86
C ASP A 103 10.96 0.58 8.87
N GLN A 104 10.94 0.02 10.08
CA GLN A 104 11.77 0.48 11.21
C GLN A 104 13.28 0.28 10.94
N ASP A 105 13.67 -0.79 10.26
CA ASP A 105 15.09 -1.06 9.99
C ASP A 105 15.66 -0.04 9.01
N PHE A 106 14.88 0.29 7.96
CA PHE A 106 15.25 1.32 6.99
C PHE A 106 15.22 2.73 7.60
N GLU A 107 14.25 3.02 8.48
CA GLU A 107 14.23 4.27 9.26
C GLU A 107 15.50 4.43 10.10
N LEU A 108 15.89 3.41 10.87
CA LEU A 108 17.10 3.44 11.69
C LEU A 108 18.36 3.66 10.84
N ALA A 109 18.46 3.01 9.67
CA ALA A 109 19.56 3.21 8.75
C ALA A 109 19.59 4.64 8.18
N ALA A 110 18.43 5.18 7.80
CA ALA A 110 18.31 6.54 7.28
C ALA A 110 18.67 7.58 8.36
N CYS A 111 18.19 7.42 9.59
CA CYS A 111 18.49 8.34 10.69
C CYS A 111 19.98 8.38 11.04
N ARG A 112 20.65 7.21 11.13
CA ARG A 112 22.10 7.15 11.34
C ARG A 112 22.89 7.81 10.21
N THR A 113 22.44 7.62 8.97
CA THR A 113 23.09 8.23 7.80
C THR A 113 22.91 9.75 7.81
N ALA A 114 21.71 10.22 8.12
CA ALA A 114 21.38 11.64 8.24
C ALA A 114 22.23 12.32 9.34
N GLU A 115 22.34 11.71 10.52
CA GLU A 115 23.15 12.22 11.64
C GLU A 115 24.62 12.39 11.22
N ARG A 116 25.21 11.36 10.59
CA ARG A 116 26.61 11.41 10.10
C ARG A 116 26.82 12.49 9.04
N ALA A 117 25.81 12.74 8.22
CA ALA A 117 25.84 13.77 7.18
C ALA A 117 25.43 15.17 7.71
N GLY A 118 25.13 15.32 9.01
CA GLY A 118 24.76 16.60 9.62
C GLY A 118 23.33 17.05 9.36
N PHE A 119 22.44 16.16 8.91
CA PHE A 119 21.02 16.44 8.72
C PHE A 119 20.21 16.21 9.99
N LEU A 120 19.17 17.03 10.17
CA LEU A 120 18.16 16.81 11.20
C LEU A 120 17.10 15.82 10.71
N THR A 121 16.68 14.92 11.58
CA THR A 121 15.64 13.92 11.32
C THR A 121 14.35 14.29 12.02
N GLU A 122 13.21 14.14 11.34
CA GLU A 122 11.89 14.36 11.92
C GLU A 122 10.93 13.26 11.47
N VAL A 123 10.26 12.61 12.43
CA VAL A 123 9.21 11.62 12.15
C VAL A 123 7.85 12.33 12.09
N LYS A 124 7.24 12.34 10.90
CA LYS A 124 5.94 13.01 10.68
C LYS A 124 4.73 12.15 11.02
N ALA A 125 4.85 10.83 10.87
CA ALA A 125 3.77 9.88 11.11
C ALA A 125 4.36 8.52 11.48
N VAL A 126 3.68 7.81 12.38
CA VAL A 126 3.97 6.43 12.75
C VAL A 126 2.67 5.65 12.67
N ASP A 127 2.71 4.47 12.07
CA ASP A 127 1.57 3.56 12.00
C ASP A 127 2.01 2.12 12.30
N THR A 128 1.05 1.22 12.54
CA THR A 128 1.29 -0.19 12.84
C THR A 128 0.72 -1.08 11.75
N ALA A 129 1.59 -1.77 11.02
CA ALA A 129 1.18 -2.79 10.06
C ALA A 129 0.88 -4.12 10.76
N ARG A 130 -0.40 -4.45 10.88
CA ARG A 130 -0.84 -5.74 11.46
C ARG A 130 -0.77 -6.85 10.42
N TRP A 131 -0.23 -8.00 10.80
CA TRP A 131 -0.11 -9.16 9.93
C TRP A 131 -0.43 -10.46 10.67
N ILE A 132 -0.73 -11.50 9.91
CA ILE A 132 -1.05 -12.84 10.42
C ILE A 132 -0.11 -13.85 9.78
N ASP A 133 0.50 -14.68 10.61
CA ASP A 133 1.30 -15.80 10.16
C ASP A 133 0.41 -17.01 9.81
N PHE A 134 0.01 -17.10 8.55
CA PHE A 134 -0.79 -18.25 8.08
C PHE A 134 -0.01 -19.58 8.11
N THR A 135 1.31 -19.59 8.27
CA THR A 135 2.05 -20.85 8.50
C THR A 135 1.68 -21.44 9.84
N LYS A 136 1.60 -20.62 10.90
CA LYS A 136 1.14 -21.06 12.22
C LYS A 136 -0.32 -21.49 12.21
N VAL A 137 -1.16 -20.86 11.40
CA VAL A 137 -2.56 -21.27 11.21
C VAL A 137 -2.64 -22.66 10.56
N ARG A 138 -1.90 -22.88 9.48
CA ARG A 138 -1.84 -24.19 8.80
C ARG A 138 -1.34 -25.29 9.73
N GLN A 139 -0.30 -25.03 10.52
CA GLN A 139 0.22 -25.98 11.51
C GLN A 139 -0.82 -26.37 12.58
N LYS A 140 -1.80 -25.50 12.85
CA LYS A 140 -2.88 -25.74 13.83
C LYS A 140 -4.18 -26.27 13.21
N GLY A 141 -4.09 -26.87 12.02
CA GLY A 141 -5.24 -27.49 11.35
C GLY A 141 -5.99 -26.58 10.37
N GLY A 142 -5.46 -25.38 10.07
CA GLY A 142 -5.95 -24.54 8.98
C GLY A 142 -7.16 -23.66 9.31
N ASP A 143 -7.76 -23.78 10.49
CA ASP A 143 -8.86 -22.91 10.91
C ASP A 143 -8.35 -21.58 11.49
N TYR A 144 -8.32 -20.54 10.64
CA TYR A 144 -7.96 -19.19 11.09
C TYR A 144 -8.89 -18.68 12.20
N ARG A 145 -10.18 -19.00 12.16
CA ARG A 145 -11.16 -18.55 13.16
C ARG A 145 -10.83 -19.08 14.54
N ALA A 146 -10.33 -20.31 14.65
CA ALA A 146 -9.88 -20.87 15.92
C ALA A 146 -8.74 -20.06 16.56
N THR A 147 -7.92 -19.38 15.77
CA THR A 147 -6.80 -18.55 16.25
C THR A 147 -7.24 -17.18 16.79
N LEU A 148 -8.45 -16.73 16.46
CA LEU A 148 -8.99 -15.45 16.92
C LEU A 148 -9.37 -15.49 18.40
N GLY A 149 -9.30 -14.37 19.10
CA GLY A 149 -9.77 -14.27 20.50
C GLY A 149 -11.27 -14.57 20.66
N ARG A 150 -11.69 -14.99 21.87
CA ARG A 150 -13.08 -15.38 22.19
C ARG A 150 -14.12 -14.35 21.72
N ASN A 151 -13.89 -13.07 22.01
CA ASN A 151 -14.81 -11.99 21.66
C ASN A 151 -14.92 -11.79 20.15
N THR A 152 -13.80 -11.86 19.43
CA THR A 152 -13.78 -11.76 17.96
C THR A 152 -14.52 -12.93 17.33
N ARG A 153 -14.28 -14.16 17.78
CA ARG A 153 -15.01 -15.35 17.31
C ARG A 153 -16.51 -15.22 17.50
N GLN A 154 -16.95 -14.77 18.68
CA GLN A 154 -18.36 -14.53 18.97
C GLN A 154 -18.96 -13.45 18.06
N ALA A 155 -18.23 -12.36 17.81
CA ALA A 155 -18.67 -11.31 16.90
C ALA A 155 -18.80 -11.81 15.45
N VAL A 156 -17.82 -12.59 14.96
CA VAL A 156 -17.87 -13.24 13.63
C VAL A 156 -19.10 -14.15 13.55
N SER A 157 -19.25 -15.10 14.47
CA SER A 157 -20.35 -16.07 14.44
C SER A 157 -21.73 -15.38 14.53
N ARG A 158 -21.85 -14.34 15.37
CA ARG A 158 -23.09 -13.55 15.47
C ARG A 158 -23.40 -12.83 14.15
N ALA A 159 -22.41 -12.18 13.56
CA ALA A 159 -22.59 -11.45 12.31
C ALA A 159 -22.94 -12.41 11.17
N MET A 160 -22.24 -13.54 11.05
CA MET A 160 -22.54 -14.58 10.06
C MET A 160 -23.98 -15.10 10.20
N ARG A 161 -24.46 -15.35 11.42
CA ARG A 161 -25.85 -15.80 11.63
C ARG A 161 -26.85 -14.77 11.12
N LEU A 162 -26.66 -13.50 11.46
CA LEU A 162 -27.55 -12.41 11.05
C LEU A 162 -27.55 -12.17 9.54
N TYR A 163 -26.41 -12.33 8.86
CA TYR A 163 -26.38 -12.27 7.40
C TYR A 163 -26.97 -13.51 6.75
N ALA A 164 -26.77 -14.70 7.32
CA ALA A 164 -27.34 -15.94 6.81
C ALA A 164 -28.88 -15.93 6.82
N GLU A 165 -29.50 -15.18 7.73
CA GLU A 165 -30.95 -14.93 7.73
C GLU A 165 -31.44 -14.17 6.47
N ARG A 166 -30.52 -13.51 5.74
CA ARG A 166 -30.81 -12.72 4.53
C ARG A 166 -30.42 -13.44 3.22
N GLY A 167 -29.68 -14.53 3.30
CA GLY A 167 -29.19 -15.28 2.15
C GLY A 167 -27.86 -16.01 2.41
N PRO A 168 -27.45 -16.91 1.50
CA PRO A 168 -26.17 -17.60 1.62
C PRO A 168 -25.01 -16.61 1.59
N ILE A 169 -24.00 -16.82 2.45
CA ILE A 169 -22.79 -16.01 2.46
C ILE A 169 -21.76 -16.65 1.54
N GLU A 170 -21.26 -15.91 0.56
CA GLU A 170 -20.25 -16.38 -0.38
C GLU A 170 -19.06 -15.43 -0.42
N PHE A 171 -17.85 -15.97 -0.54
CA PHE A 171 -16.64 -15.22 -0.83
C PHE A 171 -16.12 -15.62 -2.20
N ARG A 172 -16.03 -14.65 -3.11
CA ARG A 172 -15.61 -14.89 -4.49
C ARG A 172 -14.40 -14.06 -4.84
N THR A 173 -13.35 -14.69 -5.35
CA THR A 173 -12.24 -13.99 -5.99
C THR A 173 -12.53 -13.84 -7.48
N LEU A 174 -12.25 -12.65 -8.02
CA LEU A 174 -12.53 -12.32 -9.40
C LEU A 174 -11.31 -12.63 -10.25
N GLU A 175 -11.46 -13.63 -11.12
CA GLU A 175 -10.40 -14.11 -12.00
C GLU A 175 -10.35 -13.34 -13.34
N ALA A 176 -11.50 -12.82 -13.78
CA ALA A 176 -11.59 -12.02 -14.99
C ALA A 176 -11.34 -10.53 -14.72
N THR A 177 -10.46 -9.91 -15.51
CA THR A 177 -10.16 -8.47 -15.40
C THR A 177 -11.41 -7.59 -15.48
N ALA A 178 -12.35 -7.90 -16.38
CA ALA A 178 -13.57 -7.12 -16.53
C ALA A 178 -14.42 -7.13 -15.24
N GLU A 179 -14.60 -8.29 -14.62
CA GLU A 179 -15.33 -8.42 -13.36
C GLU A 179 -14.60 -7.70 -12.22
N ALA A 180 -13.27 -7.82 -12.18
CA ALA A 180 -12.44 -7.15 -11.18
C ALA A 180 -12.53 -5.62 -11.26
N LEU A 181 -12.62 -5.05 -12.47
CA LEU A 181 -12.84 -3.62 -12.68
C LEU A 181 -14.24 -3.17 -12.22
N VAL A 182 -15.29 -3.95 -12.51
CA VAL A 182 -16.64 -3.66 -12.00
C VAL A 182 -16.68 -3.69 -10.46
N ALA A 183 -16.00 -4.65 -9.84
CA ALA A 183 -15.91 -4.71 -8.38
C ALA A 183 -15.05 -3.58 -7.80
N PHE A 184 -14.03 -3.12 -8.52
CA PHE A 184 -13.24 -1.94 -8.16
C PHE A 184 -14.10 -0.67 -8.18
N ASP A 185 -14.99 -0.52 -9.16
CA ASP A 185 -15.95 0.59 -9.20
C ASP A 185 -16.85 0.59 -7.97
N LEU A 186 -17.41 -0.57 -7.62
CA LEU A 186 -18.21 -0.74 -6.40
C LEU A 186 -17.40 -0.43 -5.14
N LEU A 187 -16.14 -0.88 -5.07
CA LEU A 187 -15.26 -0.56 -3.94
C LEU A 187 -15.08 0.95 -3.80
N ALA A 188 -14.84 1.65 -4.92
CA ALA A 188 -14.67 3.10 -4.93
C ALA A 188 -15.93 3.82 -4.41
N GLU A 189 -17.12 3.39 -4.83
CA GLU A 189 -18.40 3.92 -4.34
C GLU A 189 -18.57 3.70 -2.84
N LEU A 190 -18.40 2.46 -2.36
CA LEU A 190 -18.54 2.11 -0.94
C LEU A 190 -17.53 2.87 -0.08
N HIS A 191 -16.30 3.03 -0.56
CA HIS A 191 -15.26 3.78 0.12
C HIS A 191 -15.62 5.28 0.18
N GLN A 192 -16.08 5.88 -0.92
CA GLN A 192 -16.47 7.29 -0.93
C GLN A 192 -17.65 7.59 0.00
N ALA A 193 -18.65 6.71 0.05
CA ALA A 193 -19.81 6.84 0.95
C ALA A 193 -19.39 6.93 2.42
N ARG A 194 -18.36 6.18 2.82
CA ARG A 194 -17.79 6.25 4.17
C ARG A 194 -17.06 7.56 4.46
N TRP A 195 -16.31 8.08 3.48
CA TRP A 195 -15.36 9.18 3.69
C TRP A 195 -15.85 10.57 3.21
N ARG A 196 -17.16 10.73 2.92
CA ARG A 196 -17.86 12.00 2.61
C ARG A 196 -17.03 12.97 1.73
N HIS A 197 -16.70 12.56 0.51
CA HIS A 197 -15.98 13.33 -0.53
C HIS A 197 -14.48 13.58 -0.33
N LYS A 198 -13.83 13.06 0.73
CA LYS A 198 -12.35 13.17 0.90
C LYS A 198 -11.56 11.93 0.46
N GLY A 199 -12.20 10.95 -0.18
CA GLY A 199 -11.55 9.71 -0.61
C GLY A 199 -10.55 9.89 -1.76
N SER A 200 -9.52 9.06 -1.81
CA SER A 200 -8.50 9.04 -2.89
C SER A 200 -9.11 8.78 -4.27
N PHE A 201 -10.24 8.07 -4.32
CA PHE A 201 -10.98 7.70 -5.55
C PHE A 201 -11.63 8.87 -6.30
N ALA A 202 -11.74 10.06 -5.71
CA ALA A 202 -12.25 11.23 -6.41
C ALA A 202 -11.24 11.82 -7.41
N ASN A 203 -9.96 11.40 -7.36
CA ASN A 203 -8.93 11.85 -8.28
C ASN A 203 -8.90 10.96 -9.56
N PRO A 204 -9.12 11.52 -10.77
CA PRO A 204 -9.05 10.76 -12.02
C PRO A 204 -7.70 10.06 -12.26
N SER A 205 -6.58 10.67 -11.84
CA SER A 205 -5.26 10.06 -12.00
C SER A 205 -5.09 8.81 -11.12
N PHE A 206 -5.71 8.82 -9.93
CA PHE A 206 -5.72 7.67 -9.02
C PHE A 206 -6.52 6.50 -9.62
N ARG A 207 -7.68 6.79 -10.24
CA ARG A 207 -8.49 5.77 -10.93
C ARG A 207 -7.72 5.11 -12.06
N ARG A 208 -7.14 5.88 -12.99
CA ARG A 208 -6.42 5.33 -14.16
C ARG A 208 -5.23 4.44 -13.75
N PHE A 209 -4.50 4.83 -12.71
CA PHE A 209 -3.44 4.01 -12.14
C PHE A 209 -3.97 2.64 -11.71
N HIS A 210 -5.08 2.60 -10.97
CA HIS A 210 -5.65 1.35 -10.46
C HIS A 210 -6.27 0.48 -11.53
N GLU A 211 -7.00 1.05 -12.50
CA GLU A 211 -7.55 0.31 -13.63
C GLU A 211 -6.45 -0.44 -14.38
N ASP A 212 -5.34 0.25 -14.67
CA ASP A 212 -4.18 -0.32 -15.35
C ASP A 212 -3.38 -1.28 -14.45
N LEU A 213 -3.36 -1.06 -13.13
CA LEU A 213 -2.75 -1.99 -12.17
C LEU A 213 -3.55 -3.30 -12.09
N ILE A 214 -4.88 -3.22 -12.05
CA ILE A 214 -5.81 -4.35 -12.03
C ILE A 214 -5.73 -5.11 -13.35
N ALA A 215 -5.78 -4.40 -14.49
CA ALA A 215 -5.75 -5.01 -15.81
C ALA A 215 -4.52 -5.90 -16.03
N ARG A 216 -3.37 -5.49 -15.50
CA ARG A 216 -2.13 -6.28 -15.58
C ARG A 216 -1.92 -7.25 -14.42
N GLY A 217 -2.45 -6.94 -13.25
CA GLY A 217 -2.17 -7.69 -12.03
C GLY A 217 -3.11 -8.86 -11.77
N VAL A 218 -4.37 -8.77 -12.22
CA VAL A 218 -5.35 -9.86 -12.05
C VAL A 218 -4.93 -11.09 -12.85
N PRO A 219 -4.57 -11.00 -14.15
CA PRO A 219 -4.17 -12.19 -14.93
C PRO A 219 -2.94 -12.91 -14.38
N THR A 220 -2.06 -12.20 -13.66
CA THR A 220 -0.85 -12.78 -13.04
C THR A 220 -1.06 -13.19 -11.59
N GLY A 221 -2.27 -13.01 -11.05
CA GLY A 221 -2.60 -13.24 -9.64
C GLY A 221 -1.92 -12.27 -8.64
N THR A 222 -1.17 -11.28 -9.13
CA THR A 222 -0.48 -10.28 -8.29
C THR A 222 -1.44 -9.27 -7.68
N VAL A 223 -2.57 -9.01 -8.34
CA VAL A 223 -3.70 -8.27 -7.80
C VAL A 223 -4.85 -9.26 -7.59
N ARG A 224 -5.44 -9.24 -6.39
CA ARG A 224 -6.62 -10.03 -6.06
C ARG A 224 -7.75 -9.13 -5.60
N ILE A 225 -8.81 -9.07 -6.38
CA ILE A 225 -10.06 -8.42 -5.98
C ILE A 225 -11.07 -9.51 -5.65
N SER A 226 -11.70 -9.39 -4.48
CA SER A 226 -12.68 -10.35 -3.99
C SER A 226 -13.93 -9.66 -3.50
N ARG A 227 -15.08 -10.30 -3.65
CA ARG A 227 -16.39 -9.86 -3.13
C ARG A 227 -16.86 -10.80 -2.04
N THR A 228 -17.47 -10.24 -1.01
CA THR A 228 -18.28 -10.97 -0.03
C THR A 228 -19.73 -10.68 -0.32
N LEU A 229 -20.50 -11.74 -0.58
CA LEU A 229 -21.90 -11.69 -0.97
C LEU A 229 -22.79 -12.27 0.12
N VAL A 230 -24.04 -11.80 0.15
CA VAL A 230 -25.16 -12.35 0.92
C VAL A 230 -26.34 -12.47 -0.05
N GLY A 231 -26.65 -13.69 -0.46
CA GLY A 231 -27.44 -13.91 -1.69
C GLY A 231 -26.74 -13.24 -2.88
N GLU A 232 -27.49 -12.46 -3.66
CA GLU A 232 -26.97 -11.72 -4.82
C GLU A 232 -26.30 -10.38 -4.45
N GLN A 233 -26.41 -9.93 -3.19
CA GLN A 233 -25.95 -8.62 -2.78
C GLN A 233 -24.51 -8.66 -2.28
N THR A 234 -23.67 -7.76 -2.78
CA THR A 234 -22.31 -7.59 -2.24
C THR A 234 -22.32 -6.70 -1.01
N ILE A 235 -21.79 -7.23 0.10
CA ILE A 235 -21.63 -6.50 1.35
C ILE A 235 -20.21 -5.99 1.56
N GLY A 236 -19.24 -6.54 0.83
CA GLY A 236 -17.83 -6.17 0.95
C GLY A 236 -17.03 -6.44 -0.32
N VAL A 237 -16.05 -5.59 -0.57
CA VAL A 237 -15.04 -5.76 -1.61
C VAL A 237 -13.66 -5.58 -0.98
N LEU A 238 -12.77 -6.53 -1.24
CA LEU A 238 -11.37 -6.47 -0.83
C LEU A 238 -10.48 -6.34 -2.07
N TYR A 239 -9.51 -5.43 -2.00
CA TYR A 239 -8.46 -5.26 -2.99
C TYR A 239 -7.11 -5.52 -2.33
N ASN A 240 -6.49 -6.63 -2.72
CA ASN A 240 -5.22 -7.11 -2.18
C ASN A 240 -4.12 -7.21 -3.25
N PHE A 241 -2.87 -7.14 -2.81
CA PHE A 241 -1.70 -7.56 -3.58
C PHE A 241 -1.19 -8.91 -3.09
N VAL A 242 -0.77 -9.77 -4.01
CA VAL A 242 -0.13 -11.06 -3.71
C VAL A 242 1.32 -11.00 -4.16
N HIS A 243 2.24 -11.19 -3.22
CA HIS A 243 3.67 -11.13 -3.51
C HIS A 243 4.46 -11.97 -2.50
N ASP A 244 5.42 -12.76 -2.99
CA ASP A 244 6.35 -13.57 -2.17
C ASP A 244 5.64 -14.38 -1.05
N GLY A 245 4.55 -15.08 -1.42
CA GLY A 245 3.75 -15.88 -0.48
C GLY A 245 2.91 -15.08 0.53
N ARG A 246 2.83 -13.75 0.39
CA ARG A 246 2.05 -12.86 1.24
C ARG A 246 0.85 -12.28 0.49
N VAL A 247 -0.21 -12.01 1.24
CA VAL A 247 -1.37 -11.23 0.78
C VAL A 247 -1.39 -9.93 1.58
N LEU A 248 -1.32 -8.81 0.88
CA LEU A 248 -1.27 -7.46 1.42
C LEU A 248 -2.61 -6.79 1.13
N ASN A 249 -3.39 -6.50 2.17
CA ASN A 249 -4.65 -5.79 2.01
C ASN A 249 -4.38 -4.31 1.71
N TYR A 250 -4.71 -3.88 0.49
CA TYR A 250 -4.47 -2.52 0.05
C TYR A 250 -5.65 -1.61 0.34
N GLN A 251 -6.85 -1.99 -0.10
CA GLN A 251 -8.07 -1.22 0.11
C GLN A 251 -9.28 -2.13 0.28
N SER A 252 -10.32 -1.58 0.91
CA SER A 252 -11.59 -2.27 1.11
C SER A 252 -12.78 -1.31 1.04
N GLY A 253 -13.92 -1.83 0.62
CA GLY A 253 -15.20 -1.12 0.62
C GLY A 253 -16.27 -2.01 1.22
N PHE A 254 -17.10 -1.48 2.12
CA PHE A 254 -18.14 -2.24 2.81
C PHE A 254 -19.46 -1.50 2.83
N VAL A 255 -20.56 -2.26 2.77
CA VAL A 255 -21.92 -1.75 3.00
C VAL A 255 -22.16 -1.64 4.50
N PHE A 256 -22.02 -0.44 5.07
CA PHE A 256 -22.26 -0.23 6.49
C PHE A 256 -23.75 -0.29 6.82
N GLU A 257 -24.08 -1.17 7.76
CA GLU A 257 -25.43 -1.42 8.21
C GLU A 257 -25.79 -0.53 9.40
N ARG A 258 -27.08 -0.23 9.57
CA ARG A 258 -27.56 0.48 10.77
C ARG A 258 -27.41 -0.37 12.03
N ASP A 259 -27.56 -1.68 11.90
CA ASP A 259 -27.33 -2.61 13.00
C ASP A 259 -25.84 -2.92 13.14
N GLY A 260 -25.20 -2.38 14.19
CA GLY A 260 -23.76 -2.56 14.45
C GLY A 260 -23.32 -4.01 14.75
N ARG A 261 -24.25 -4.96 14.86
CA ARG A 261 -23.95 -6.39 14.95
C ARG A 261 -23.62 -7.00 13.59
N LEU A 262 -24.06 -6.37 12.50
CA LEU A 262 -23.69 -6.73 11.14
C LEU A 262 -22.33 -6.11 10.83
N LYS A 263 -21.32 -6.97 10.66
CA LYS A 263 -19.92 -6.57 10.53
C LYS A 263 -19.38 -7.02 9.17
N PRO A 264 -19.72 -6.30 8.08
CA PRO A 264 -19.33 -6.70 6.72
C PRO A 264 -17.81 -6.82 6.59
N GLY A 265 -17.07 -5.87 7.15
CA GLY A 265 -15.59 -5.92 7.12
C GLY A 265 -15.02 -7.10 7.90
N LEU A 266 -15.61 -7.43 9.05
CA LEU A 266 -15.13 -8.57 9.84
C LEU A 266 -15.36 -9.90 9.10
N ILE A 267 -16.52 -10.07 8.45
CA ILE A 267 -16.82 -11.28 7.69
C ILE A 267 -16.00 -11.36 6.40
N SER A 268 -15.73 -10.22 5.76
CA SER A 268 -14.95 -10.22 4.52
C SER A 268 -13.49 -10.63 4.75
N HIS A 269 -12.94 -10.39 5.94
CA HIS A 269 -11.54 -10.67 6.27
C HIS A 269 -11.29 -11.99 7.03
N VAL A 270 -12.33 -12.69 7.50
CA VAL A 270 -12.21 -13.86 8.40
C VAL A 270 -12.66 -15.14 7.74
#